data_AF-A0A8J7SLZ6-F1
#
_entry.id   AF-A0A8J7SLZ6-F1
#
_cell.length_a   1.000
_cell.length_b   1.000
_cell.length_c   1.000
_cell.angle_alpha   90.00
_cell.angle_beta   90.00
_cell.angle_gamma   90.00
#
_symmetry.space_group_name_H-M   'P 1'
#
loop_
_entity.id
_entity.type
_entity.pdbx_description
1 polymer ?
#
loop_
_entity_poly.entity_id
_entity_poly.type
_entity_poly.pdbx_seq_one_letter_code
_entity_poly.pdbx_strand_id
1 'polypeptide(L)'
;MMKMKHLWLMGALSMAPVVASAQDEAKEAAAKEGEKTEAKAEVPANDGHNYLLDYFKVGESVEAFIGVVVPPNEINKYMSKVQEAAVKDPEWHREYAASNPPGRPLPYHEKLGLSKDDYEQYIKLWGERQFKAMAKVFIEVQDKGEDKWAVRVSGAGMPISLLRYFPKKNELQSPNGVLTRLKDIDADKESILGAWAGQEWKYEGDDGYIMSKENFAIGKKADGKHGYLIYRLQQSVSGGEFLGDDSIVIRFPLTK
;
A
#
# COMPACT_ATOMS: atom_id res chain seq x y z
N MET A 1 32.13 26.98 1.42
CA MET A 1 30.94 26.76 0.57
C MET A 1 30.44 25.34 0.79
N MET A 2 29.12 25.13 0.96
CA MET A 2 28.36 23.87 0.73
C MET A 2 28.84 22.54 1.41
N LYS A 3 27.98 21.66 1.95
CA LYS A 3 26.51 21.54 1.95
C LYS A 3 26.01 21.15 3.36
N MET A 4 24.89 21.71 3.81
CA MET A 4 24.17 21.23 4.99
C MET A 4 23.42 19.92 4.65
N LYS A 5 23.70 18.84 5.39
CA LYS A 5 22.84 17.64 5.40
C LYS A 5 21.68 17.89 6.37
N HIS A 6 20.43 17.72 5.92
CA HIS A 6 19.26 17.98 6.75
C HIS A 6 18.90 16.80 7.66
N LEU A 7 18.92 17.09 8.96
CA LEU A 7 18.05 16.52 10.00
C LEU A 7 16.64 17.13 9.84
N TRP A 8 15.53 16.50 10.24
CA TRP A 8 15.33 15.19 10.87
C TRP A 8 13.85 14.77 10.72
N LEU A 9 13.53 13.47 10.65
CA LEU A 9 12.30 12.97 11.29
C LEU A 9 12.45 11.50 11.72
N MET A 10 13.04 11.28 12.89
CA MET A 10 12.94 9.99 13.56
C MET A 10 11.51 9.74 14.05
N GLY A 11 10.81 8.84 13.37
CA GLY A 11 9.77 7.99 13.97
C GLY A 11 10.28 6.57 14.27
N ALA A 12 11.51 6.25 13.87
CA ALA A 12 12.21 5.01 14.19
C ALA A 12 13.10 5.23 15.42
N LEU A 13 12.69 4.67 16.56
CA LEU A 13 13.62 4.42 17.66
C LEU A 13 14.63 3.36 17.20
N SER A 14 15.91 3.55 17.53
CA SER A 14 16.99 2.62 17.19
C SER A 14 16.66 1.17 17.57
N MET A 15 16.39 0.32 16.58
CA MET A 15 16.23 -1.13 16.74
C MET A 15 17.13 -1.86 15.75
N ALA A 16 18.06 -2.64 16.28
CA ALA A 16 18.85 -3.61 15.53
C ALA A 16 18.62 -5.01 16.13
N PRO A 17 18.85 -6.11 15.40
CA PRO A 17 18.67 -6.29 13.96
C PRO A 17 17.40 -7.10 13.62
N VAL A 18 16.59 -7.51 14.61
CA VAL A 18 15.52 -8.52 14.42
C VAL A 18 14.15 -7.93 14.08
N VAL A 19 13.96 -6.62 14.27
CA VAL A 19 12.76 -5.90 13.76
C VAL A 19 12.90 -5.56 12.27
N ALA A 20 14.12 -5.60 11.73
CA ALA A 20 14.32 -5.62 10.29
C ALA A 20 13.62 -6.85 9.68
N SER A 21 13.85 -8.06 10.21
CA SER A 21 13.20 -9.25 9.64
C SER A 21 11.68 -9.19 9.71
N ALA A 22 11.06 -8.77 10.83
CA ALA A 22 9.59 -8.68 10.89
C ALA A 22 8.98 -7.56 10.01
N GLN A 23 9.67 -6.44 9.81
CA GLN A 23 9.22 -5.38 8.88
C GLN A 23 9.55 -5.72 7.42
N ASP A 24 10.64 -6.44 7.15
CA ASP A 24 11.02 -6.89 5.83
C ASP A 24 10.19 -8.11 5.42
N GLU A 25 9.81 -9.00 6.33
CA GLU A 25 8.82 -10.07 6.16
C GLU A 25 7.41 -9.48 5.96
N ALA A 26 7.05 -8.36 6.61
CA ALA A 26 5.80 -7.65 6.31
C ALA A 26 5.83 -6.94 4.94
N LYS A 27 6.98 -6.37 4.53
CA LYS A 27 7.18 -5.82 3.17
C LYS A 27 7.20 -6.93 2.11
N GLU A 28 7.76 -8.10 2.43
CA GLU A 28 7.85 -9.29 1.59
C GLU A 28 6.49 -9.99 1.49
N ALA A 29 5.70 -10.04 2.57
CA ALA A 29 4.31 -10.52 2.54
C ALA A 29 3.44 -9.59 1.67
N ALA A 30 3.62 -8.26 1.79
CA ALA A 30 3.04 -7.29 0.86
C ALA A 30 3.69 -7.30 -0.54
N ALA A 31 4.78 -8.02 -0.77
CA ALA A 31 5.37 -8.28 -2.10
C ALA A 31 4.92 -9.65 -2.68
N LYS A 32 4.42 -10.53 -1.81
CA LYS A 32 3.83 -11.86 -2.09
C LYS A 32 2.31 -11.84 -2.26
N GLU A 33 1.64 -10.72 -1.99
CA GLU A 33 0.31 -10.43 -2.60
C GLU A 33 0.34 -10.62 -4.13
N GLY A 34 1.52 -10.48 -4.75
CA GLY A 34 1.74 -10.74 -6.15
C GLY A 34 1.97 -12.19 -6.57
N GLU A 35 2.19 -13.16 -5.67
CA GLU A 35 2.67 -14.49 -6.08
C GLU A 35 2.07 -15.68 -5.30
N LYS A 36 0.98 -16.22 -5.87
CA LYS A 36 0.33 -17.53 -5.58
C LYS A 36 -0.44 -17.59 -4.24
N THR A 37 -1.73 -17.94 -4.19
CA THR A 37 -2.55 -18.66 -5.17
C THR A 37 -3.94 -18.04 -5.25
N GLU A 38 -4.16 -17.13 -6.20
CA GLU A 38 -5.52 -16.76 -6.56
C GLU A 38 -6.20 -17.93 -7.27
N ALA A 39 -7.30 -18.43 -6.69
CA ALA A 39 -8.32 -19.11 -7.49
C ALA A 39 -8.80 -18.08 -8.53
N LYS A 40 -8.34 -18.27 -9.77
CA LYS A 40 -8.33 -17.31 -10.90
C LYS A 40 -9.53 -16.36 -10.89
N ALA A 41 -9.42 -15.27 -10.15
CA ALA A 41 -10.47 -14.28 -10.06
C ALA A 41 -10.48 -13.53 -11.39
N GLU A 42 -11.61 -13.54 -12.08
CA GLU A 42 -11.67 -12.92 -13.40
C GLU A 42 -11.40 -11.42 -13.27
N VAL A 43 -10.35 -10.95 -13.96
CA VAL A 43 -10.11 -9.53 -14.19
C VAL A 43 -11.38 -8.98 -14.85
N PRO A 44 -11.97 -7.88 -14.34
CA PRO A 44 -13.20 -7.33 -14.89
C PRO A 44 -13.10 -7.12 -16.40
N ALA A 45 -14.15 -7.48 -17.13
CA ALA A 45 -14.24 -7.21 -18.55
C ALA A 45 -14.07 -5.70 -18.80
N ASN A 46 -13.16 -5.36 -19.72
CA ASN A 46 -12.90 -3.97 -20.08
C ASN A 46 -14.10 -3.39 -20.85
N ASP A 47 -14.78 -2.45 -20.22
CA ASP A 47 -15.94 -1.70 -20.70
C ASP A 47 -15.56 -0.32 -21.28
N GLY A 48 -14.29 0.05 -21.24
CA GLY A 48 -13.78 1.38 -21.61
C GLY A 48 -14.09 2.46 -20.57
N HIS A 49 -14.56 2.10 -19.37
CA HIS A 49 -14.90 3.07 -18.32
C HIS A 49 -13.65 3.80 -17.81
N ASN A 50 -13.81 5.08 -17.51
CA ASN A 50 -12.72 5.89 -16.98
C ASN A 50 -12.82 6.04 -15.46
N TYR A 51 -12.27 5.06 -14.72
CA TYR A 51 -12.30 5.04 -13.26
C TYR A 51 -11.79 6.34 -12.62
N LEU A 52 -10.84 7.07 -13.23
CA LEU A 52 -10.36 8.35 -12.66
C LEU A 52 -11.49 9.40 -12.50
N LEU A 53 -12.50 9.34 -13.37
CA LEU A 53 -13.64 10.27 -13.35
C LEU A 53 -14.70 9.92 -12.29
N ASP A 54 -14.63 8.74 -11.67
CA ASP A 54 -15.48 8.39 -10.52
C ASP A 54 -15.08 9.12 -9.22
N TYR A 55 -13.94 9.80 -9.26
CA TYR A 55 -13.27 10.44 -8.12
C TYR A 55 -12.90 11.91 -8.39
N PHE A 56 -12.62 12.29 -9.64
CA PHE A 56 -12.06 13.59 -9.99
C PHE A 56 -12.75 14.24 -11.19
N LYS A 57 -12.95 15.56 -11.13
CA LYS A 57 -13.35 16.39 -12.27
C LYS A 57 -12.12 16.85 -13.04
N VAL A 58 -12.23 16.93 -14.36
CA VAL A 58 -11.10 17.23 -15.26
C VAL A 58 -10.60 18.66 -15.03
N GLY A 59 -9.30 18.82 -14.81
CA GLY A 59 -8.66 20.12 -14.56
C GLY A 59 -8.97 20.77 -13.21
N GLU A 60 -9.80 20.16 -12.36
CA GLU A 60 -9.99 20.63 -10.99
C GLU A 60 -8.86 20.11 -10.09
N SER A 61 -8.30 21.00 -9.27
CA SER A 61 -7.26 20.67 -8.30
C SER A 61 -7.88 20.30 -6.95
N VAL A 62 -7.77 19.03 -6.56
CA VAL A 62 -8.29 18.50 -5.30
C VAL A 62 -7.19 18.48 -4.24
N GLU A 63 -7.43 19.19 -3.14
CA GLU A 63 -6.58 19.13 -1.94
C GLU A 63 -6.65 17.74 -1.30
N ALA A 64 -5.50 17.14 -1.06
CA ALA A 64 -5.35 15.81 -0.50
C ALA A 64 -4.13 15.73 0.43
N PHE A 65 -3.98 14.60 1.12
CA PHE A 65 -2.90 14.41 2.07
C PHE A 65 -2.21 13.06 1.86
N ILE A 66 -0.89 13.08 1.68
CA ILE A 66 -0.06 11.90 1.93
C ILE A 66 -0.07 11.65 3.43
N GLY A 67 -0.24 10.40 3.83
CA GLY A 67 -0.23 10.03 5.24
C GLY A 67 -0.03 8.54 5.48
N VAL A 68 0.08 8.22 6.76
CA VAL A 68 0.27 6.86 7.26
C VAL A 68 -0.87 6.50 8.21
N VAL A 69 -1.26 5.23 8.24
CA VAL A 69 -2.21 4.76 9.27
C VAL A 69 -1.40 4.28 10.47
N VAL A 70 -1.64 4.91 11.62
CA VAL A 70 -0.97 4.59 12.88
C VAL A 70 -1.98 3.99 13.87
N PRO A 71 -1.64 2.88 14.55
CA PRO A 71 -2.45 2.37 15.66
C PRO A 71 -2.22 3.22 16.93
N PRO A 72 -3.07 3.06 17.96
CA PRO A 72 -2.82 3.60 19.29
C PRO A 72 -1.51 3.06 19.89
N ASN A 73 -0.82 3.85 20.70
CA ASN A 73 0.49 3.48 21.28
C ASN A 73 0.41 2.24 22.20
N GLU A 74 -0.77 2.00 22.77
CA GLU A 74 -1.10 0.89 23.65
C GLU A 74 -0.93 -0.47 22.96
N ILE A 75 -1.08 -0.51 21.62
CA ILE A 75 -0.93 -1.75 20.84
C ILE A 75 0.49 -2.33 20.94
N ASN A 76 1.49 -1.48 21.16
CA ASN A 76 2.91 -1.84 21.13
C ASN A 76 3.23 -2.95 22.14
N LYS A 77 2.56 -2.96 23.30
CA LYS A 77 2.70 -4.02 24.32
C LYS A 77 2.38 -5.41 23.75
N TYR A 78 1.35 -5.51 22.90
CA TYR A 78 0.95 -6.77 22.28
C TYR A 78 1.87 -7.11 21.10
N MET A 79 2.25 -6.11 20.29
CA MET A 79 3.22 -6.32 19.20
C MET A 79 4.57 -6.82 19.72
N SER A 80 5.06 -6.32 20.86
CA SER A 80 6.29 -6.83 21.50
C SER A 80 6.16 -8.29 21.92
N LYS A 81 5.03 -8.73 22.49
CA LYS A 81 4.80 -10.15 22.81
C LYS A 81 4.83 -11.05 21.57
N VAL A 82 4.20 -10.61 20.48
CA VAL A 82 4.21 -11.33 19.19
C VAL A 82 5.63 -11.40 18.63
N GLN A 83 6.40 -10.31 18.68
CA GLN A 83 7.80 -10.29 18.26
C GLN A 83 8.66 -11.24 19.11
N GLU A 84 8.51 -11.23 20.43
CA GLU A 84 9.22 -12.15 21.33
C GLU A 84 8.87 -13.62 21.09
N ALA A 85 7.67 -13.92 20.59
CA ALA A 85 7.28 -15.26 20.17
C ALA A 85 7.88 -15.63 18.79
N ALA A 86 7.88 -14.70 17.84
CA ALA A 86 8.51 -14.88 16.52
C ALA A 86 10.01 -15.16 16.63
N VAL A 87 10.71 -14.51 17.56
CA VAL A 87 12.14 -14.79 17.84
C VAL A 87 12.38 -16.19 18.40
N LYS A 88 11.39 -16.81 19.06
CA LYS A 88 11.51 -18.15 19.66
C LYS A 88 11.17 -19.28 18.71
N ASP A 89 10.30 -19.03 17.73
CA ASP A 89 9.87 -20.01 16.72
C ASP A 89 9.71 -19.34 15.34
N PRO A 90 10.82 -18.91 14.70
CA PRO A 90 10.79 -18.10 13.49
C PRO A 90 10.29 -18.85 12.27
N GLU A 91 10.57 -20.16 12.16
CA GLU A 91 10.09 -20.97 11.05
C GLU A 91 8.56 -21.11 11.09
N TRP A 92 7.98 -21.40 12.25
CA TRP A 92 6.53 -21.44 12.40
C TRP A 92 5.89 -20.07 12.16
N HIS A 93 6.46 -18.99 12.69
CA HIS A 93 5.92 -17.64 12.47
C HIS A 93 5.94 -17.24 11.00
N ARG A 94 7.04 -17.52 10.27
CA ARG A 94 7.14 -17.29 8.83
C ARG A 94 6.09 -18.06 8.03
N GLU A 95 5.86 -19.34 8.36
CA GLU A 95 4.87 -20.19 7.68
C GLU A 95 3.44 -19.81 8.03
N TYR A 96 3.18 -19.46 9.29
CA TYR A 96 1.88 -19.00 9.74
C TYR A 96 1.53 -17.62 9.14
N ALA A 97 2.51 -16.71 9.03
CA ALA A 97 2.32 -15.44 8.32
C ALA A 97 2.08 -15.65 6.83
N ALA A 98 2.87 -16.51 6.17
CA ALA A 98 2.74 -16.77 4.73
C ALA A 98 1.45 -17.52 4.33
N SER A 99 0.81 -18.22 5.26
CA SER A 99 -0.48 -18.90 5.05
C SER A 99 -1.71 -18.04 5.37
N ASN A 100 -1.51 -16.80 5.82
CA ASN A 100 -2.57 -15.84 6.13
C ASN A 100 -2.50 -14.60 5.23
N PRO A 101 -3.63 -13.90 4.98
CA PRO A 101 -3.61 -12.69 4.16
C PRO A 101 -2.75 -11.59 4.81
N PRO A 102 -1.82 -10.97 4.06
CA PRO A 102 -1.00 -9.87 4.56
C PRO A 102 -1.84 -8.60 4.83
N GLY A 103 -1.22 -7.63 5.50
CA GLY A 103 -1.86 -6.35 5.80
C GLY A 103 -3.04 -6.43 6.78
N ARG A 104 -3.15 -7.53 7.54
CA ARG A 104 -4.19 -7.82 8.53
C ARG A 104 -3.56 -8.44 9.79
N PRO A 105 -4.27 -8.48 10.93
CA PRO A 105 -3.84 -9.24 12.09
C PRO A 105 -3.81 -10.73 11.74
N LEU A 106 -2.80 -11.46 12.20
CA LEU A 106 -2.81 -12.91 12.12
C LEU A 106 -3.97 -13.46 12.99
N PRO A 107 -4.70 -14.50 12.56
CA PRO A 107 -5.72 -15.14 13.39
C PRO A 107 -5.12 -15.69 14.68
N TYR A 108 -5.90 -15.73 15.76
CA TYR A 108 -5.43 -16.17 17.08
C TYR A 108 -4.78 -17.55 17.03
N HIS A 109 -3.57 -17.66 17.58
CA HIS A 109 -2.91 -18.92 17.84
C HIS A 109 -1.99 -18.79 19.07
N GLU A 110 -1.88 -19.84 19.89
CA GLU A 110 -1.16 -19.80 21.17
C GLU A 110 0.33 -19.45 20.98
N LYS A 111 0.95 -19.92 19.88
CA LYS A 111 2.33 -19.57 19.49
C LYS A 111 2.54 -18.10 19.11
N LEU A 112 1.50 -17.26 19.03
CA LEU A 112 1.67 -15.80 18.91
C LEU A 112 2.13 -15.16 20.24
N GLY A 113 2.21 -15.89 21.35
CA GLY A 113 2.63 -15.34 22.65
C GLY A 113 1.59 -14.44 23.31
N LEU A 114 0.34 -14.48 22.83
CA LEU A 114 -0.80 -13.75 23.38
C LEU A 114 -1.77 -14.73 24.06
N SER A 115 -2.30 -14.34 25.23
CA SER A 115 -3.53 -14.97 25.72
C SER A 115 -4.72 -14.59 24.82
N LYS A 116 -5.87 -15.25 24.99
CA LYS A 116 -7.11 -14.87 24.28
C LYS A 116 -7.49 -13.42 24.61
N ASP A 117 -7.49 -13.06 25.90
CA ASP A 117 -7.74 -11.71 26.39
C ASP A 117 -6.76 -10.68 25.80
N ASP A 118 -5.46 -10.99 25.77
CA ASP A 118 -4.44 -10.14 25.13
C ASP A 118 -4.76 -9.92 23.64
N TYR A 119 -5.16 -10.99 22.94
CA TYR A 119 -5.49 -10.95 21.52
C TYR A 119 -6.77 -10.14 21.25
N GLU A 120 -7.80 -10.28 22.07
CA GLU A 120 -9.03 -9.47 21.97
C GLU A 120 -8.74 -7.97 22.15
N GLN A 121 -7.90 -7.60 23.12
CA GLN A 121 -7.46 -6.21 23.28
C GLN A 121 -6.58 -5.74 22.10
N TYR A 122 -5.71 -6.60 21.58
CA TYR A 122 -4.89 -6.31 20.40
C TYR A 122 -5.77 -6.03 19.16
N ILE A 123 -6.78 -6.86 18.87
CA ILE A 123 -7.72 -6.67 17.76
C ILE A 123 -8.58 -5.42 17.95
N LYS A 124 -8.98 -5.10 19.19
CA LYS A 124 -9.69 -3.85 19.49
C LYS A 124 -8.82 -2.62 19.18
N LEU A 125 -7.60 -2.58 19.72
CA LEU A 125 -6.64 -1.49 19.48
C LEU A 125 -6.22 -1.40 18.02
N TRP A 126 -6.15 -2.52 17.31
CA TRP A 126 -6.01 -2.55 15.86
C TRP A 126 -7.15 -1.74 15.23
N GLY A 127 -8.41 -2.06 15.52
CA GLY A 127 -9.58 -1.33 15.00
C GLY A 127 -9.62 0.18 15.30
N GLU A 128 -8.87 0.67 16.28
CA GLU A 128 -8.76 2.09 16.65
C GLU A 128 -7.69 2.87 15.86
N ARG A 129 -7.05 2.25 14.85
CA ARG A 129 -6.13 2.89 13.89
C ARG A 129 -6.64 4.20 13.29
N GLN A 130 -5.76 5.19 13.15
CA GLN A 130 -6.09 6.49 12.56
C GLN A 130 -5.12 6.89 11.44
N PHE A 131 -5.65 7.50 10.39
CA PHE A 131 -4.83 8.10 9.33
C PHE A 131 -4.25 9.43 9.81
N LYS A 132 -2.92 9.51 9.89
CA LYS A 132 -2.16 10.71 10.21
C LYS A 132 -1.65 11.34 8.90
N ALA A 133 -2.12 12.55 8.62
CA ALA A 133 -1.60 13.35 7.51
C ALA A 133 -0.15 13.75 7.78
N MET A 134 0.72 13.55 6.79
CA MET A 134 2.17 13.82 6.87
C MET A 134 2.60 14.93 5.92
N ALA A 135 1.99 15.01 4.73
CA ALA A 135 2.21 16.11 3.79
C ALA A 135 0.94 16.45 3.01
N LYS A 136 0.68 17.74 2.81
CA LYS A 136 -0.38 18.24 1.92
C LYS A 136 0.08 18.12 0.47
N VAL A 137 -0.81 17.66 -0.39
CA VAL A 137 -0.62 17.58 -1.85
C VAL A 137 -1.89 18.01 -2.57
N PHE A 138 -1.78 18.25 -3.87
CA PHE A 138 -2.90 18.50 -4.77
C PHE A 138 -2.91 17.43 -5.86
N ILE A 139 -4.09 16.89 -6.16
CA ILE A 139 -4.34 15.95 -7.26
C ILE A 139 -5.12 16.68 -8.35
N GLU A 140 -4.72 16.51 -9.61
CA GLU A 140 -5.47 17.00 -10.78
C GLU A 140 -5.50 15.89 -11.84
N VAL A 141 -6.67 15.64 -12.43
CA VAL A 141 -6.82 14.73 -13.57
C VAL A 141 -6.91 15.54 -14.86
N GLN A 142 -6.01 15.24 -15.80
CA GLN A 142 -5.89 15.95 -17.07
C GLN A 142 -6.20 15.03 -18.24
N ASP A 143 -7.18 15.41 -19.05
CA ASP A 143 -7.34 14.84 -20.40
C ASP A 143 -6.12 15.22 -21.26
N LYS A 144 -5.62 14.27 -22.06
CA LYS A 144 -4.52 14.43 -23.03
C LYS A 144 -4.92 14.05 -24.45
N GLY A 145 -6.23 13.93 -24.72
CA GLY A 145 -6.79 13.47 -25.98
C GLY A 145 -6.47 11.99 -26.24
N GLU A 146 -6.99 11.44 -27.35
CA GLU A 146 -6.61 10.11 -27.85
C GLU A 146 -6.77 8.97 -26.82
N ASP A 147 -7.81 9.01 -25.99
CA ASP A 147 -8.03 8.03 -24.92
C ASP A 147 -6.91 7.97 -23.86
N LYS A 148 -6.24 9.11 -23.59
CA LYS A 148 -5.08 9.19 -22.71
C LYS A 148 -5.32 10.21 -21.61
N TRP A 149 -5.15 9.79 -20.38
CA TRP A 149 -5.39 10.61 -19.18
C TRP A 149 -4.14 10.66 -18.32
N ALA A 150 -3.87 11.80 -17.68
CA ALA A 150 -2.76 11.95 -16.75
C ALA A 150 -3.27 12.32 -15.37
N VAL A 151 -2.87 11.56 -14.35
CA VAL A 151 -2.94 12.01 -12.96
C VAL A 151 -1.74 12.91 -12.70
N ARG A 152 -1.96 14.07 -12.09
CA ARG A 152 -0.90 14.96 -11.58
C ARG A 152 -1.02 15.04 -10.08
N VAL A 153 0.11 14.88 -9.38
CA VAL A 153 0.18 14.99 -7.92
C VAL A 153 1.39 15.85 -7.54
N SER A 154 1.16 16.89 -6.75
CA SER A 154 2.21 17.83 -6.32
C SER A 154 3.15 17.27 -5.24
N GLY A 155 4.35 17.85 -5.11
CA GLY A 155 5.21 17.66 -3.94
C GLY A 155 5.74 16.22 -3.81
N ALA A 156 5.63 15.62 -2.62
CA ALA A 156 6.10 14.25 -2.38
C ALA A 156 5.32 13.17 -3.18
N GLY A 157 4.16 13.50 -3.77
CA GLY A 157 3.41 12.60 -4.64
C GLY A 157 3.86 12.62 -6.11
N MET A 158 4.87 13.43 -6.46
CA MET A 158 5.33 13.63 -7.85
C MET A 158 5.61 12.35 -8.67
N PRO A 159 6.10 11.21 -8.13
CA PRO A 159 6.27 9.98 -8.92
C PRO A 159 5.00 9.53 -9.66
N ILE A 160 3.82 9.67 -9.03
CA ILE A 160 2.50 9.35 -9.61
C ILE A 160 2.23 10.18 -10.88
N SER A 161 2.81 11.38 -11.00
CA SER A 161 2.62 12.27 -12.15
C SER A 161 3.18 11.74 -13.47
N LEU A 162 3.95 10.65 -13.43
CA LEU A 162 4.49 9.97 -14.60
C LEU A 162 3.48 9.02 -15.26
N LEU A 163 2.46 8.56 -14.51
CA LEU A 163 1.46 7.61 -14.97
C LEU A 163 0.50 8.17 -16.02
N ARG A 164 0.13 7.34 -17.01
CA ARG A 164 -0.91 7.64 -18.01
C ARG A 164 -1.95 6.53 -18.03
N TYR A 165 -3.22 6.88 -17.90
CA TYR A 165 -4.33 5.94 -17.96
C TYR A 165 -4.95 5.90 -19.35
N PHE A 166 -5.27 4.69 -19.83
CA PHE A 166 -5.88 4.42 -21.12
C PHE A 166 -7.18 3.63 -20.93
N PRO A 167 -8.34 4.31 -20.79
CA PRO A 167 -9.63 3.68 -20.49
C PRO A 167 -10.00 2.53 -21.41
N LYS A 168 -9.88 2.68 -22.75
CA LYS A 168 -10.24 1.61 -23.71
C LYS A 168 -9.33 0.41 -23.67
N LYS A 169 -8.16 0.49 -23.03
CA LYS A 169 -7.29 -0.66 -22.76
C LYS A 169 -7.44 -1.18 -21.34
N ASN A 170 -8.01 -0.38 -20.45
CA ASN A 170 -7.98 -0.54 -19.01
C ASN A 170 -6.53 -0.74 -18.47
N GLU A 171 -5.60 0.06 -18.98
CA GLU A 171 -4.16 -0.02 -18.67
C GLU A 171 -3.63 1.30 -18.11
N LEU A 172 -2.66 1.21 -17.21
CA LEU A 172 -1.80 2.33 -16.82
C LEU A 172 -0.42 2.16 -17.46
N GLN A 173 0.17 3.23 -17.97
CA GLN A 173 1.55 3.24 -18.48
C GLN A 173 2.44 4.10 -17.57
N SER A 174 3.56 3.53 -17.14
CA SER A 174 4.62 4.20 -16.38
C SER A 174 5.92 4.25 -17.22
N PRO A 175 7.00 4.86 -16.70
CA PRO A 175 8.33 4.73 -17.29
C PRO A 175 8.89 3.29 -17.25
N ASN A 176 8.41 2.46 -16.32
CA ASN A 176 8.88 1.08 -16.15
C ASN A 176 8.17 0.11 -17.09
N GLY A 177 6.89 0.35 -17.40
CA GLY A 177 6.14 -0.49 -18.34
C GLY A 177 4.64 -0.21 -18.37
N VAL A 178 3.89 -1.24 -18.78
CA VAL A 178 2.42 -1.25 -18.75
C VAL A 178 1.96 -1.99 -17.49
N LEU A 179 1.26 -1.27 -16.62
CA LEU A 179 0.56 -1.82 -15.46
C LEU A 179 -0.80 -2.36 -15.93
N THR A 180 -1.00 -3.66 -15.76
CA THR A 180 -2.21 -4.39 -16.16
C THR A 180 -3.24 -4.41 -15.04
N ARG A 181 -4.53 -4.37 -15.37
CA ARG A 181 -5.65 -4.37 -14.40
C ARG A 181 -5.70 -5.70 -13.64
N LEU A 182 -5.76 -5.62 -12.31
CA LEU A 182 -6.02 -6.78 -11.44
C LEU A 182 -7.53 -6.97 -11.15
N LYS A 183 -7.88 -7.74 -10.12
CA LYS A 183 -9.23 -7.79 -9.55
C LYS A 183 -9.62 -6.41 -8.97
N ASP A 184 -10.92 -6.14 -8.79
CA ASP A 184 -11.38 -5.06 -7.89
C ASP A 184 -10.98 -5.39 -6.44
N ILE A 185 -10.50 -4.35 -5.75
CA ILE A 185 -10.23 -4.36 -4.33
C ILE A 185 -11.57 -4.29 -3.60
N ASP A 186 -11.77 -5.23 -2.68
CA ASP A 186 -12.84 -5.22 -1.68
C ASP A 186 -12.18 -5.52 -0.32
N ALA A 187 -11.60 -4.48 0.29
CA ALA A 187 -10.88 -4.58 1.53
C ALA A 187 -11.83 -4.32 2.71
N ASP A 188 -11.82 -5.21 3.70
CA ASP A 188 -12.63 -5.06 4.91
C ASP A 188 -11.96 -4.18 5.98
N LYS A 189 -12.69 -4.02 7.10
CA LYS A 189 -12.32 -3.20 8.26
C LYS A 189 -10.97 -3.58 8.90
N GLU A 190 -10.48 -4.80 8.70
CA GLU A 190 -9.30 -5.33 9.37
C GLU A 190 -8.01 -5.05 8.58
N SER A 191 -8.13 -4.69 7.28
CA SER A 191 -7.01 -4.22 6.47
C SER A 191 -6.34 -2.99 7.08
N ILE A 192 -5.04 -2.78 6.84
CA ILE A 192 -4.28 -1.61 7.35
C ILE A 192 -5.02 -0.28 7.12
N LEU A 193 -5.65 -0.08 5.96
CA LEU A 193 -6.37 1.16 5.60
C LEU A 193 -7.84 1.21 6.07
N GLY A 194 -8.31 0.14 6.73
CA GLY A 194 -9.72 -0.08 7.06
C GLY A 194 -10.52 -0.49 5.82
N ALA A 195 -11.85 -0.42 5.90
CA ALA A 195 -12.70 -0.86 4.79
C ALA A 195 -12.68 0.13 3.62
N TRP A 196 -12.36 -0.35 2.42
CA TRP A 196 -12.37 0.42 1.16
C TRP A 196 -12.47 -0.49 -0.06
N ALA A 197 -13.03 0.02 -1.15
CA ALA A 197 -13.16 -0.71 -2.42
C ALA A 197 -12.68 0.15 -3.59
N GLY A 198 -12.15 -0.48 -4.65
CA GLY A 198 -11.55 0.26 -5.77
C GLY A 198 -10.85 -0.61 -6.80
N GLN A 199 -10.05 0.04 -7.63
CA GLN A 199 -9.35 -0.56 -8.76
C GLN A 199 -7.85 -0.49 -8.57
N GLU A 200 -7.14 -1.51 -9.08
CA GLU A 200 -5.69 -1.65 -9.03
C GLU A 200 -5.10 -2.12 -10.37
N TRP A 201 -3.92 -1.59 -10.69
CA TRP A 201 -3.11 -2.04 -11.80
C TRP A 201 -1.68 -2.31 -11.32
N LYS A 202 -1.05 -3.31 -11.91
CA LYS A 202 0.27 -3.79 -11.52
C LYS A 202 1.16 -4.09 -12.73
N TYR A 203 2.41 -3.70 -12.62
CA TYR A 203 3.52 -4.10 -13.49
C TYR A 203 4.51 -4.93 -12.67
N GLU A 204 5.00 -6.01 -13.26
CA GLU A 204 6.20 -6.71 -12.81
C GLU A 204 7.09 -6.94 -14.02
N GLY A 205 8.39 -6.67 -13.87
CA GLY A 205 9.37 -6.90 -14.92
C GLY A 205 10.77 -7.07 -14.38
N ASP A 206 11.62 -7.70 -15.17
CA ASP A 206 13.03 -7.96 -14.90
C ASP A 206 13.82 -7.55 -16.16
N ASP A 207 14.75 -6.61 -16.03
CA ASP A 207 15.62 -6.17 -17.14
C ASP A 207 16.93 -6.97 -17.25
N GLY A 208 17.08 -8.01 -16.42
CA GLY A 208 18.29 -8.83 -16.28
C GLY A 208 19.23 -8.37 -15.15
N TYR A 209 18.98 -7.19 -14.57
CA TYR A 209 19.74 -6.64 -13.44
C TYR A 209 18.84 -6.18 -12.29
N ILE A 210 17.66 -5.64 -12.60
CA ILE A 210 16.69 -5.11 -11.64
C ILE A 210 15.32 -5.73 -11.93
N MET A 211 14.80 -6.44 -10.94
CA MET A 211 13.38 -6.76 -10.83
C MET A 211 12.64 -5.53 -10.27
N SER A 212 11.62 -5.05 -10.97
CA SER A 212 10.75 -3.96 -10.53
C SER A 212 9.31 -4.43 -10.41
N LYS A 213 8.64 -4.06 -9.31
CA LYS A 213 7.20 -4.22 -9.10
C LYS A 213 6.57 -2.86 -8.88
N GLU A 214 5.58 -2.48 -9.68
CA GLU A 214 4.91 -1.19 -9.60
C GLU A 214 3.40 -1.39 -9.50
N ASN A 215 2.78 -0.83 -8.47
CA ASN A 215 1.35 -0.91 -8.21
C ASN A 215 0.76 0.51 -8.14
N PHE A 216 -0.39 0.70 -8.77
CA PHE A 216 -1.25 1.87 -8.58
C PHE A 216 -2.66 1.42 -8.27
N ALA A 217 -3.27 1.99 -7.23
CA ALA A 217 -4.67 1.75 -6.90
C ALA A 217 -5.42 3.05 -6.58
N ILE A 218 -6.72 3.07 -6.87
CA ILE A 218 -7.64 4.17 -6.54
C ILE A 218 -8.98 3.60 -6.06
N GLY A 219 -9.56 4.17 -5.01
CA GLY A 219 -10.78 3.62 -4.42
C GLY A 219 -11.51 4.52 -3.44
N LYS A 220 -12.74 4.12 -3.06
CA LYS A 220 -13.61 4.80 -2.09
C LYS A 220 -13.50 4.09 -0.75
N LYS A 221 -13.27 4.86 0.32
CA LYS A 221 -13.32 4.37 1.69
C LYS A 221 -14.77 4.15 2.11
N ALA A 222 -15.04 3.13 2.92
CA ALA A 222 -16.39 2.79 3.37
C ALA A 222 -17.06 3.88 4.25
N ASP A 223 -16.34 4.94 4.63
CA ASP A 223 -16.92 6.10 5.31
C ASP A 223 -17.70 7.05 4.36
N GLY A 224 -17.63 6.83 3.04
CA GLY A 224 -18.35 7.60 2.02
C GLY A 224 -17.91 9.07 1.91
N LYS A 225 -16.81 9.45 2.58
CA LYS A 225 -16.29 10.83 2.64
C LYS A 225 -14.91 10.95 2.02
N HIS A 226 -14.13 9.88 2.00
CA HIS A 226 -12.75 9.87 1.52
C HIS A 226 -12.51 8.82 0.44
N GLY A 227 -11.62 9.15 -0.49
CA GLY A 227 -10.98 8.20 -1.38
C GLY A 227 -9.52 7.97 -1.00
N TYR A 228 -8.97 6.88 -1.50
CA TYR A 228 -7.54 6.58 -1.47
C TYR A 228 -6.98 6.55 -2.88
N LEU A 229 -5.78 7.09 -3.06
CA LEU A 229 -4.89 6.84 -4.18
C LEU A 229 -3.60 6.28 -3.59
N ILE A 230 -3.22 5.08 -4.02
CA ILE A 230 -2.07 4.34 -3.53
C ILE A 230 -1.11 4.15 -4.70
N TYR A 231 0.17 4.35 -4.45
CA TYR A 231 1.25 4.03 -5.37
C TYR A 231 2.36 3.30 -4.61
N ARG A 232 2.92 2.26 -5.21
CA ARG A 232 4.10 1.57 -4.69
C ARG A 232 5.04 1.22 -5.83
N LEU A 233 6.33 1.51 -5.67
CA LEU A 233 7.39 1.01 -6.54
C LEU A 233 8.42 0.28 -5.69
N GLN A 234 8.57 -1.03 -5.91
CA GLN A 234 9.57 -1.88 -5.28
C GLN A 234 10.63 -2.26 -6.32
N GLN A 235 11.90 -2.24 -5.92
CA GLN A 235 13.01 -2.66 -6.77
C GLN A 235 13.97 -3.57 -6.00
N SER A 236 14.49 -4.58 -6.69
CA SER A 236 15.51 -5.51 -6.18
C SER A 236 16.44 -5.95 -7.30
N VAL A 237 17.69 -6.26 -6.99
CA VAL A 237 18.61 -6.91 -7.94
C VAL A 237 18.04 -8.25 -8.38
N SER A 238 18.17 -8.60 -9.65
CA SER A 238 17.79 -9.91 -10.18
C SER A 238 18.64 -11.00 -9.52
N GLY A 239 18.04 -11.69 -8.53
CA GLY A 239 18.75 -12.52 -7.53
C GLY A 239 18.28 -12.31 -6.09
N GLY A 240 17.54 -11.23 -5.80
CA GLY A 240 16.76 -11.04 -4.57
C GLY A 240 17.24 -9.95 -3.61
N GLU A 241 18.35 -9.25 -3.87
CA GLU A 241 18.81 -8.17 -3.00
C GLU A 241 17.91 -6.93 -3.15
N PHE A 242 17.27 -6.50 -2.07
CA PHE A 242 16.35 -5.36 -2.06
C PHE A 242 17.06 -4.02 -2.26
N LEU A 243 16.58 -3.20 -3.21
CA LEU A 243 17.13 -1.89 -3.55
C LEU A 243 16.28 -0.72 -3.02
N GLY A 244 14.95 -0.85 -3.02
CA GLY A 244 14.06 0.23 -2.59
C GLY A 244 12.56 -0.13 -2.61
N ASP A 245 11.77 0.62 -1.83
CA ASP A 245 10.30 0.54 -1.74
C ASP A 245 9.76 1.97 -1.49
N ASP A 246 9.34 2.62 -2.56
CA ASP A 246 8.66 3.92 -2.51
C ASP A 246 7.16 3.68 -2.41
N SER A 247 6.61 3.73 -1.19
CA SER A 247 5.17 3.58 -0.92
C SER A 247 4.52 4.91 -0.55
N ILE A 248 3.45 5.27 -1.26
CA ILE A 248 2.70 6.52 -1.10
C ILE A 248 1.22 6.20 -0.96
N VAL A 249 0.62 6.56 0.18
CA VAL A 249 -0.83 6.54 0.39
C VAL A 249 -1.34 7.96 0.50
N ILE A 250 -2.20 8.35 -0.44
CA ILE A 250 -2.87 9.65 -0.47
C ILE A 250 -4.34 9.47 -0.11
N ARG A 251 -4.82 10.23 0.88
CA ARG A 251 -6.24 10.35 1.18
C ARG A 251 -6.77 11.68 0.65
N PHE A 252 -7.83 11.63 -0.15
CA PHE A 252 -8.51 12.80 -0.71
C PHE A 252 -10.00 12.82 -0.30
N PRO A 253 -10.65 13.99 -0.23
CA PRO A 253 -12.09 14.07 -0.01
C PRO A 253 -12.84 13.62 -1.28
N LEU A 254 -13.91 12.84 -1.11
CA LEU A 254 -14.85 12.60 -2.20
C LEU A 254 -15.74 13.85 -2.34
N THR A 255 -15.59 14.57 -3.45
CA THR A 255 -16.51 15.63 -3.83
C THR A 255 -17.88 15.05 -4.18
N LYS A 256 -18.94 15.77 -3.79
CA LYS A 256 -20.30 15.58 -4.30
C LYS A 256 -20.55 16.50 -5.48
#